data_AF-A0A3D2FXU1-F1
#
_entry.id   AF-A0A3D2FXU1-F1
#
_cell.length_a   1.000
_cell.length_b   1.000
_cell.length_c   1.000
_cell.angle_alpha   90.00
_cell.angle_beta   90.00
_cell.angle_gamma   90.00
#
_symmetry.space_group_name_H-M   'P 1'
#
loop_
_entity.id
_entity.type
_entity.pdbx_description
1 polymer ?
#
loop_
_entity_poly.entity_id
_entity_poly.type
_entity_poly.pdbx_seq_one_letter_code
_entity_poly.pdbx_strand_id
1 'polypeptide(L)'
;IAFDSGGVTTGPMTVPFILALGLGVSNVRSDSGAKADSFGLVALCSIGPILAVLILGLFYRDSSGVAELTEVSYASTTVIGSAFLGAIPVYLKEMAVAMLPIVGIFLIFQLAMFRMNRRSFWKIMVGILYTYVGLVLFLTGVNVGFSSLGAELGAALAEGDRSWLLIPLAALLGWFIISAEPAVGVLEKQIEDVSAGAIPGKTIKASLSVAIALAMAFSMLRVVTGISLLWFIVPGYALALILSFFVPDIYTAIAFDSGGVASG
;
A
#
# COMPACT_ATOMS: atom_id res chain seq x y z
N ILE A 1 5.21 13.32 -3.76
CA ILE A 1 4.79 12.78 -5.08
C ILE A 1 5.65 11.62 -5.53
N ALA A 2 6.94 11.81 -5.91
CA ALA A 2 7.74 10.69 -6.45
C ALA A 2 7.91 9.53 -5.46
N PHE A 3 8.31 9.80 -4.21
CA PHE A 3 8.41 8.76 -3.18
C PHE A 3 7.05 8.13 -2.85
N ASP A 4 5.99 8.93 -2.80
CA ASP A 4 4.62 8.44 -2.50
C ASP A 4 4.07 7.56 -3.64
N SER A 5 4.52 7.75 -4.88
CA SER A 5 4.12 6.92 -6.02
C SER A 5 4.59 5.46 -5.90
N GLY A 6 5.65 5.20 -5.12
CA GLY A 6 6.11 3.85 -4.82
C GLY A 6 5.13 3.05 -3.96
N GLY A 7 4.28 3.72 -3.16
CA GLY A 7 3.19 3.07 -2.41
C GLY A 7 2.00 2.69 -3.29
N VAL A 8 1.88 3.24 -4.49
CA VAL A 8 0.76 2.91 -5.40
C VAL A 8 0.85 1.46 -5.90
N THR A 9 2.06 0.87 -5.91
CA THR A 9 2.25 -0.55 -6.26
C THR A 9 1.89 -1.50 -5.12
N THR A 10 1.55 -0.99 -3.93
CA THR A 10 1.36 -1.80 -2.74
C THR A 10 -0.09 -1.96 -2.31
N GLY A 11 -1.05 -1.74 -3.20
CA GLY A 11 -2.47 -1.82 -2.86
C GLY A 11 -2.93 -3.20 -2.34
N PRO A 12 -4.14 -3.25 -1.73
CA PRO A 12 -4.65 -4.40 -0.97
C PRO A 12 -4.82 -5.70 -1.79
N MET A 13 -4.79 -5.59 -3.12
CA MET A 13 -4.82 -6.73 -4.04
C MET A 13 -3.42 -7.08 -4.57
N THR A 14 -2.60 -6.07 -4.89
CA THR A 14 -1.29 -6.25 -5.54
C THR A 14 -0.29 -6.93 -4.63
N VAL A 15 -0.26 -6.56 -3.33
CA VAL A 15 0.71 -7.14 -2.38
C VAL A 15 0.48 -8.64 -2.15
N PRO A 16 -0.71 -9.12 -1.76
CA PRO A 16 -0.95 -10.55 -1.63
C PRO A 16 -0.65 -11.34 -2.90
N PHE A 17 -0.93 -10.74 -4.07
CA PHE A 17 -0.65 -11.37 -5.36
C PHE A 17 0.86 -11.51 -5.63
N ILE A 18 1.64 -10.43 -5.49
CA ILE A 18 3.10 -10.44 -5.72
C ILE A 18 3.77 -11.43 -4.76
N LEU A 19 3.40 -11.40 -3.49
CA LEU A 19 3.97 -12.30 -2.49
C LEU A 19 3.60 -13.77 -2.77
N ALA A 20 2.35 -14.06 -3.13
CA ALA A 20 1.92 -15.40 -3.49
C ALA A 20 2.63 -15.91 -4.77
N LEU A 21 2.83 -15.04 -5.76
CA LEU A 21 3.58 -15.35 -6.96
C LEU A 21 5.06 -15.66 -6.63
N GLY A 22 5.69 -14.82 -5.81
CA GLY A 22 7.06 -15.01 -5.33
C GLY A 22 7.25 -16.37 -4.66
N LEU A 23 6.37 -16.70 -3.71
CA LEU A 23 6.35 -18.00 -3.03
C LEU A 23 6.12 -19.17 -3.99
N GLY A 24 5.22 -19.00 -4.97
CA GLY A 24 4.95 -19.99 -6.00
C GLY A 24 6.19 -20.30 -6.85
N VAL A 25 6.88 -19.25 -7.31
CA VAL A 25 8.11 -19.38 -8.12
C VAL A 25 9.25 -19.96 -7.30
N SER A 26 9.41 -19.53 -6.04
CA SER A 26 10.47 -20.07 -5.16
C SER A 26 10.30 -21.57 -4.90
N ASN A 27 9.06 -22.06 -4.78
CA ASN A 27 8.83 -23.50 -4.52
C ASN A 27 9.21 -24.40 -5.70
N VAL A 28 9.36 -23.85 -6.91
CA VAL A 28 9.83 -24.59 -8.09
C VAL A 28 11.37 -24.63 -8.14
N ARG A 29 12.06 -23.70 -7.46
CA ARG A 29 13.52 -23.73 -7.30
C ARG A 29 13.89 -24.60 -6.10
N SER A 30 14.73 -25.61 -6.32
CA SER A 30 15.19 -26.56 -5.29
C SER A 30 16.48 -26.14 -4.56
N ASP A 31 16.95 -24.91 -4.77
CA ASP A 31 18.17 -24.42 -4.11
C ASP A 31 17.89 -23.91 -2.68
N SER A 32 18.93 -23.89 -1.84
CA SER A 32 18.83 -23.50 -0.43
C SER A 32 18.46 -22.02 -0.23
N GLY A 33 18.60 -21.18 -1.26
CA GLY A 33 18.26 -19.75 -1.23
C GLY A 33 16.82 -19.45 -1.68
N ALA A 34 16.13 -20.39 -2.31
CA ALA A 34 14.88 -20.15 -3.01
C ALA A 34 13.80 -19.49 -2.13
N LYS A 35 13.67 -19.90 -0.87
CA LYS A 35 12.69 -19.30 0.06
C LYS A 35 13.04 -17.87 0.45
N ALA A 36 14.32 -17.52 0.59
CA ALA A 36 14.73 -16.15 0.90
C ALA A 36 14.49 -15.23 -0.32
N ASP A 37 14.70 -15.75 -1.53
CA ASP A 37 14.46 -15.04 -2.79
C ASP A 37 12.97 -14.79 -3.09
N SER A 38 12.06 -15.35 -2.29
CA SER A 38 10.61 -15.05 -2.41
C SER A 38 10.24 -13.68 -1.85
N PHE A 39 11.12 -13.08 -1.03
CA PHE A 39 10.99 -11.72 -0.49
C PHE A 39 11.85 -10.72 -1.26
N GLY A 40 11.54 -9.43 -1.10
CA GLY A 40 12.16 -8.31 -1.80
C GLY A 40 11.48 -7.95 -3.12
N LEU A 41 10.49 -8.73 -3.56
CA LEU A 41 9.76 -8.50 -4.82
C LEU A 41 8.88 -7.25 -4.74
N VAL A 42 8.21 -7.02 -3.61
CA VAL A 42 7.35 -5.85 -3.42
C VAL A 42 8.21 -4.59 -3.42
N ALA A 43 9.35 -4.64 -2.73
CA ALA A 43 10.31 -3.53 -2.69
C ALA A 43 10.84 -3.17 -4.09
N LEU A 44 11.21 -4.16 -4.90
CA LEU A 44 11.66 -3.95 -6.27
C LEU A 44 10.56 -3.35 -7.14
N CYS A 45 9.30 -3.79 -6.98
CA CYS A 45 8.17 -3.21 -7.70
C CYS A 45 7.97 -1.72 -7.36
N SER A 46 8.16 -1.32 -6.10
CA SER A 46 7.99 0.07 -5.65
C SER A 46 9.07 1.04 -6.18
N ILE A 47 10.25 0.54 -6.58
CA ILE A 47 11.30 1.39 -7.17
C ILE A 47 10.89 1.95 -8.53
N GLY A 48 10.16 1.16 -9.33
CA GLY A 48 9.76 1.52 -10.69
C GLY A 48 8.99 2.85 -10.80
N PRO A 49 7.86 3.02 -10.10
CA PRO A 49 7.11 4.27 -10.08
C PRO A 49 7.93 5.46 -9.59
N ILE A 50 8.75 5.27 -8.54
CA ILE A 50 9.61 6.34 -8.01
C ILE A 50 10.56 6.85 -9.10
N LEU A 51 11.26 5.95 -9.77
CA LEU A 51 12.16 6.30 -10.86
C LEU A 51 11.41 6.96 -12.02
N ALA A 52 10.26 6.43 -12.41
CA ALA A 52 9.46 6.98 -13.50
C ALA A 52 9.03 8.43 -13.22
N VAL A 53 8.54 8.73 -12.01
CA VAL A 53 8.14 10.09 -11.62
C VAL A 53 9.34 11.03 -11.50
N LEU A 54 10.47 10.57 -10.95
CA LEU A 54 11.69 11.38 -10.88
C LEU A 54 12.24 11.71 -12.27
N ILE A 55 12.27 10.74 -13.19
CA ILE A 55 12.70 10.93 -14.57
C ILE A 55 11.75 11.89 -15.30
N LEU A 56 10.44 11.73 -15.12
CA LEU A 56 9.44 12.64 -15.71
C LEU A 56 9.65 14.08 -15.23
N GLY A 57 9.98 14.27 -13.95
CA GLY A 57 10.31 15.58 -13.37
C GLY A 57 11.55 16.24 -13.96
N LEU A 58 12.46 15.49 -14.62
CA LEU A 58 13.59 16.08 -15.36
C LEU A 58 13.14 16.78 -16.65
N PHE A 59 12.07 16.27 -17.27
CA PHE A 59 11.54 16.77 -18.54
C PHE A 59 10.47 17.87 -18.34
N TYR A 60 9.68 17.77 -17.27
CA TYR A 60 8.64 18.73 -16.92
C TYR A 60 9.09 19.60 -15.74
N ARG A 61 9.79 20.71 -16.05
CA ARG A 61 10.32 21.66 -15.06
C ARG A 61 9.35 22.76 -14.65
N ASP A 62 8.22 22.91 -15.34
CA ASP A 62 7.21 23.90 -14.99
C ASP A 62 6.36 23.42 -13.81
N SER A 63 6.60 24.00 -12.64
CA SER A 63 5.83 23.78 -11.41
C SER A 63 4.44 24.42 -11.42
N SER A 64 4.04 25.08 -12.51
CA SER A 64 2.72 25.67 -12.72
C SER A 64 1.61 24.65 -12.96
N GLY A 65 1.95 23.36 -13.11
CA GLY A 65 1.02 22.25 -13.31
C GLY A 65 0.63 21.48 -12.04
N VAL A 66 1.01 21.95 -10.84
CA VAL A 66 0.41 21.42 -9.61
C VAL A 66 -1.00 21.96 -9.55
N ALA A 67 -1.95 21.20 -10.08
CA ALA A 67 -3.37 21.49 -9.91
C ALA A 67 -3.62 21.73 -8.41
N GLU A 68 -4.16 22.89 -8.06
CA GLU A 68 -4.75 23.07 -6.73
C GLU A 68 -5.70 21.89 -6.53
N LEU A 69 -5.46 21.10 -5.48
CA LEU A 69 -6.40 20.06 -5.08
C LEU A 69 -7.69 20.80 -4.71
N THR A 70 -8.63 20.89 -5.65
CA THR A 70 -9.95 21.45 -5.37
C THR A 70 -10.63 20.48 -4.42
N GLU A 71 -10.46 20.69 -3.13
CA GLU A 71 -11.14 19.90 -2.12
C GLU A 71 -12.65 20.09 -2.31
N VAL A 72 -13.33 18.98 -2.61
CA VAL A 72 -14.78 18.99 -2.75
C VAL A 72 -15.37 19.02 -1.33
N SER A 73 -15.52 20.22 -0.79
CA SER A 73 -16.26 20.42 0.47
C SER A 73 -17.75 20.26 0.20
N TYR A 74 -18.37 19.29 0.87
CA TYR A 74 -19.80 19.00 0.73
C TYR A 74 -20.59 19.72 1.82
N ALA A 75 -21.35 20.75 1.45
CA ALA A 75 -22.12 21.55 2.40
C ALA A 75 -23.31 20.81 3.07
N SER A 76 -23.67 19.59 2.64
CA SER A 76 -24.82 18.85 3.17
C SER A 76 -24.73 17.33 2.94
N THR A 77 -25.25 16.55 3.89
CA THR A 77 -25.30 15.08 3.85
C THR A 77 -26.03 14.53 2.62
N THR A 78 -27.02 15.26 2.10
CA THR A 78 -27.74 14.92 0.86
C THR A 78 -26.84 14.98 -0.38
N VAL A 79 -25.89 15.92 -0.41
CA VAL A 79 -24.92 16.08 -1.51
C VAL A 79 -23.86 14.99 -1.47
N ILE A 80 -23.49 14.53 -0.27
CA ILE A 80 -22.61 13.35 -0.10
C ILE A 80 -23.29 12.10 -0.67
N GLY A 81 -24.58 11.91 -0.39
CA GLY A 81 -25.34 10.75 -0.90
C GLY A 81 -25.43 10.71 -2.43
N SER A 82 -25.68 11.85 -3.09
CA SER A 82 -25.71 11.92 -4.54
C SER A 82 -24.32 11.76 -5.16
N ALA A 83 -23.28 12.33 -4.56
CA ALA A 83 -21.89 12.14 -4.98
C ALA A 83 -21.47 10.67 -4.86
N PHE A 84 -21.87 9.99 -3.78
CA PHE A 84 -21.60 8.57 -3.57
C PHE A 84 -22.21 7.70 -4.67
N LEU A 85 -23.49 7.92 -4.98
CA LEU A 85 -24.19 7.19 -6.04
C LEU A 85 -23.60 7.50 -7.43
N GLY A 86 -23.18 8.75 -7.67
CA GLY A 86 -22.51 9.15 -8.91
C GLY A 86 -21.12 8.54 -9.08
N ALA A 87 -20.42 8.27 -7.98
CA ALA A 87 -19.08 7.69 -7.99
C ALA A 87 -19.08 6.17 -8.24
N ILE A 88 -20.12 5.44 -7.84
CA ILE A 88 -20.20 3.99 -8.03
C ILE A 88 -19.97 3.56 -9.51
N PRO A 89 -20.65 4.14 -10.52
CA PRO A 89 -20.40 3.81 -11.92
C PRO A 89 -18.96 4.07 -12.39
N VAL A 90 -18.33 5.12 -11.86
CA VAL A 90 -16.95 5.48 -12.17
C VAL A 90 -16.01 4.41 -11.62
N TYR A 91 -16.12 4.09 -10.33
CA TYR A 91 -15.29 3.07 -9.69
C TYR A 91 -15.55 1.66 -10.22
N LEU A 92 -16.78 1.33 -10.62
CA LEU A 92 -17.07 0.09 -11.36
C LEU A 92 -16.21 0.00 -12.62
N LYS A 93 -16.20 1.05 -13.45
CA LYS A 93 -15.40 1.07 -14.68
C LYS A 93 -13.90 1.00 -14.39
N GLU A 94 -13.41 1.81 -13.46
CA GLU A 94 -11.99 1.85 -13.10
C GLU A 94 -11.50 0.49 -12.59
N MET A 95 -12.23 -0.11 -11.65
CA MET A 95 -11.88 -1.43 -11.11
C MET A 95 -11.97 -2.53 -12.17
N ALA A 96 -12.91 -2.41 -13.13
CA ALA A 96 -13.05 -3.40 -14.19
C ALA A 96 -11.83 -3.34 -15.12
N VAL A 97 -11.41 -2.14 -15.50
CA VAL A 97 -10.20 -1.94 -16.32
C VAL A 97 -8.94 -2.38 -15.57
N ALA A 98 -8.83 -2.08 -14.28
CA ALA A 98 -7.67 -2.47 -13.47
C ALA A 98 -7.56 -3.99 -13.28
N MET A 99 -8.69 -4.69 -13.10
CA MET A 99 -8.73 -6.14 -12.90
C MET A 99 -8.62 -6.93 -14.21
N LEU A 100 -9.00 -6.34 -15.35
CA LEU A 100 -9.06 -7.03 -16.65
C LEU A 100 -7.75 -7.70 -17.07
N PRO A 101 -6.55 -7.07 -16.93
CA PRO A 101 -5.29 -7.73 -17.25
C PRO A 101 -5.03 -8.98 -16.40
N ILE A 102 -5.32 -8.92 -15.10
CA ILE A 102 -5.09 -10.03 -14.16
C ILE A 102 -6.03 -11.18 -14.47
N VAL A 103 -7.31 -10.89 -14.70
CA VAL A 103 -8.30 -11.88 -15.14
C VAL A 103 -7.92 -12.46 -16.50
N GLY A 104 -7.46 -11.62 -17.43
CA GLY A 104 -7.01 -12.03 -18.76
C GLY A 104 -5.83 -13.00 -18.69
N ILE A 105 -4.80 -12.67 -17.92
CA ILE A 105 -3.65 -13.56 -17.66
C ILE A 105 -4.14 -14.88 -17.07
N PHE A 106 -4.97 -14.84 -16.02
CA PHE A 106 -5.52 -16.05 -15.42
C PHE A 106 -6.26 -16.93 -16.45
N LEU A 107 -7.10 -16.35 -17.31
CA LEU A 107 -7.83 -17.09 -18.33
C LEU A 107 -6.89 -17.69 -19.38
N ILE A 108 -5.86 -16.96 -19.81
CA ILE A 108 -4.83 -17.46 -20.73
C ILE A 108 -4.12 -18.67 -20.11
N PHE A 109 -3.66 -18.56 -18.87
CA PHE A 109 -3.00 -19.66 -18.16
C PHE A 109 -3.94 -20.83 -17.88
N GLN A 110 -5.21 -20.59 -17.60
CA GLN A 110 -6.22 -21.63 -17.43
C GLN A 110 -6.42 -22.45 -18.70
N LEU A 111 -6.45 -21.78 -19.86
CA LEU A 111 -6.60 -22.44 -21.17
C LEU A 111 -5.32 -23.17 -21.60
N ALA A 112 -4.15 -22.56 -21.40
CA ALA A 112 -2.88 -23.09 -21.89
C ALA A 112 -2.24 -24.13 -20.96
N MET A 113 -2.23 -23.90 -19.65
CA MET A 113 -1.38 -24.62 -18.69
C MET A 113 -2.16 -25.30 -17.56
N PHE A 114 -3.02 -24.56 -16.82
CA PHE A 114 -3.55 -25.06 -15.54
C PHE A 114 -4.60 -26.17 -15.68
N ARG A 115 -5.32 -26.25 -16.82
CA ARG A 115 -6.35 -27.27 -17.13
C ARG A 115 -7.23 -27.63 -15.91
N MET A 116 -7.64 -26.63 -15.13
CA MET A 116 -8.28 -26.88 -13.83
C MET A 116 -9.69 -27.45 -14.01
N ASN A 117 -10.11 -28.28 -13.06
CA ASN A 117 -11.50 -28.74 -12.94
C ASN A 117 -12.45 -27.52 -12.85
N ARG A 118 -13.59 -27.61 -13.56
CA ARG A 118 -14.70 -26.65 -13.55
C ARG A 118 -15.08 -26.16 -12.15
N ARG A 119 -15.03 -27.01 -11.12
CA ARG A 119 -15.31 -26.60 -9.73
C ARG A 119 -14.28 -25.58 -9.20
N SER A 120 -12.99 -25.83 -9.40
CA SER A 120 -11.93 -24.93 -8.93
C SER A 120 -11.91 -23.63 -9.72
N PHE A 121 -12.15 -23.71 -11.03
CA PHE A 121 -12.32 -22.53 -11.90
C PHE A 121 -13.44 -21.61 -11.37
N TRP A 122 -14.63 -22.15 -11.12
CA TRP A 122 -15.75 -21.35 -10.62
C TRP A 122 -15.50 -20.76 -9.24
N LYS A 123 -14.79 -21.46 -8.35
CA LYS A 123 -14.39 -20.89 -7.05
C LYS A 123 -13.51 -19.66 -7.23
N ILE A 124 -12.55 -19.69 -8.15
CA ILE A 124 -11.68 -18.53 -8.44
C ILE A 124 -12.49 -17.39 -9.05
N MET A 125 -13.36 -17.68 -10.02
CA MET A 125 -14.23 -16.65 -10.63
C MET A 125 -15.12 -15.94 -9.61
N VAL A 126 -15.70 -16.68 -8.67
CA VAL A 126 -16.48 -16.10 -7.56
C VAL A 126 -15.58 -15.25 -6.65
N GLY A 127 -14.37 -15.69 -6.35
CA GLY A 127 -13.40 -14.91 -5.57
C GLY A 127 -13.01 -13.59 -6.25
N ILE A 128 -12.76 -13.62 -7.57
CA ILE A 128 -12.50 -12.43 -8.37
C ILE A 128 -13.69 -11.47 -8.34
N LEU A 129 -14.92 -11.99 -8.46
CA LEU A 129 -16.13 -11.17 -8.37
C LEU A 129 -16.30 -10.51 -7.01
N TYR A 130 -16.09 -11.26 -5.91
CA TYR A 130 -16.16 -10.69 -4.56
C TYR A 130 -15.08 -9.63 -4.33
N THR A 131 -13.86 -9.86 -4.82
CA THR A 131 -12.78 -8.88 -4.75
C THR A 131 -13.12 -7.61 -5.52
N TYR A 132 -13.67 -7.76 -6.73
CA TYR A 132 -14.10 -6.63 -7.56
C TYR A 132 -15.20 -5.80 -6.88
N VAL A 133 -16.27 -6.43 -6.41
CA VAL A 133 -17.37 -5.73 -5.70
C VAL A 133 -16.86 -5.08 -4.42
N GLY A 134 -16.03 -5.79 -3.65
CA GLY A 134 -15.42 -5.28 -2.42
C GLY A 134 -14.55 -4.05 -2.68
N LEU A 135 -13.67 -4.08 -3.68
CA LEU A 135 -12.81 -2.96 -4.05
C LEU A 135 -13.61 -1.74 -4.52
N VAL A 136 -14.66 -1.94 -5.32
CA VAL A 136 -15.53 -0.84 -5.77
C VAL A 136 -16.19 -0.15 -4.58
N LEU A 137 -16.79 -0.92 -3.67
CA LEU A 137 -17.44 -0.38 -2.47
C LEU A 137 -16.42 0.29 -1.55
N PHE A 138 -15.25 -0.33 -1.36
CA PHE A 138 -14.17 0.20 -0.54
C PHE A 138 -13.64 1.52 -1.08
N LEU A 139 -13.26 1.59 -2.35
CA LEU A 139 -12.73 2.83 -2.96
C LEU A 139 -13.77 3.94 -3.05
N THR A 140 -15.04 3.60 -3.30
CA THR A 140 -16.12 4.59 -3.25
C THR A 140 -16.24 5.15 -1.83
N GLY A 141 -16.21 4.29 -0.82
CA GLY A 141 -16.23 4.67 0.60
C GLY A 141 -15.07 5.56 1.00
N VAL A 142 -13.85 5.18 0.65
CA VAL A 142 -12.63 5.89 1.00
C VAL A 142 -12.55 7.25 0.32
N ASN A 143 -12.76 7.31 -1.00
CA ASN A 143 -12.53 8.54 -1.77
C ASN A 143 -13.66 9.56 -1.63
N VAL A 144 -14.93 9.12 -1.54
CA VAL A 144 -16.06 10.05 -1.41
C VAL A 144 -16.36 10.37 0.06
N GLY A 145 -16.33 9.35 0.92
CA GLY A 145 -16.68 9.47 2.33
C GLY A 145 -15.51 9.91 3.21
N PHE A 146 -14.53 9.01 3.38
CA PHE A 146 -13.45 9.21 4.36
C PHE A 146 -12.49 10.35 4.00
N SER A 147 -12.15 10.53 2.73
CA SER A 147 -11.21 11.59 2.30
C SER A 147 -11.75 12.98 2.64
N SER A 148 -13.02 13.23 2.33
CA SER A 148 -13.70 14.51 2.63
C SER A 148 -13.75 14.77 4.15
N LEU A 149 -14.08 13.75 4.95
CA LEU A 149 -14.08 13.85 6.40
C LEU A 149 -12.68 14.09 6.97
N GLY A 150 -11.66 13.42 6.43
CA GLY A 150 -10.26 13.60 6.84
C GLY A 150 -9.75 15.01 6.59
N ALA A 151 -10.08 15.60 5.44
CA ALA A 151 -9.72 16.97 5.09
C ALA A 151 -10.34 17.99 6.06
N GLU A 152 -11.65 17.93 6.28
CA GLU A 152 -12.38 18.84 7.17
C GLU A 152 -11.90 18.71 8.64
N LEU A 153 -11.69 17.48 9.12
CA LEU A 153 -11.14 17.25 10.47
C LEU A 153 -9.70 17.78 10.58
N GLY A 154 -8.89 17.59 9.53
CA GLY A 154 -7.51 18.09 9.48
C GLY A 154 -7.47 19.63 9.52
N ALA A 155 -8.32 20.29 8.73
CA ALA A 155 -8.44 21.74 8.71
C ALA A 155 -8.87 22.30 10.08
N ALA A 156 -9.92 21.74 10.67
CA ALA A 156 -10.42 22.16 11.99
C ALA A 156 -9.39 21.97 13.12
N LEU A 157 -8.53 20.95 13.03
CA LEU A 157 -7.47 20.69 14.01
C LEU A 157 -6.19 21.52 13.75
N ALA A 158 -5.99 21.97 12.51
CA ALA A 158 -4.89 22.85 12.14
C ALA A 158 -5.15 24.32 12.52
N GLU A 159 -6.41 24.70 12.75
CA GLU A 159 -6.78 26.05 13.18
C GLU A 159 -6.39 26.33 14.65
N GLY A 160 -5.52 27.33 14.83
CA GLY A 160 -5.12 27.85 16.14
C GLY A 160 -3.86 27.21 16.74
N ASP A 161 -3.64 27.43 18.04
CA ASP A 161 -2.42 27.03 18.77
C ASP A 161 -2.36 25.53 19.09
N ARG A 162 -3.33 24.75 18.61
CA ARG A 162 -3.49 23.31 18.88
C ARG A 162 -3.00 22.40 17.75
N SER A 163 -2.40 22.96 16.70
CA SER A 163 -1.85 22.23 15.56
C SER A 163 -0.86 21.13 15.98
N TRP A 164 -0.21 21.26 17.13
CA TRP A 164 0.66 20.21 17.70
C TRP A 164 -0.08 18.90 18.03
N LEU A 165 -1.40 18.93 18.30
CA LEU A 165 -2.23 17.74 18.56
C LEU A 165 -2.35 16.83 17.33
N LEU A 166 -2.10 17.36 16.13
CA LEU A 166 -2.08 16.58 14.90
C LEU A 166 -1.01 15.49 14.95
N ILE A 167 0.12 15.72 15.63
CA ILE A 167 1.24 14.76 15.70
C ILE A 167 0.86 13.46 16.44
N PRO A 168 0.41 13.50 17.71
CA PRO A 168 -0.01 12.29 18.41
C PRO A 168 -1.26 11.66 17.79
N LEU A 169 -2.16 12.46 17.19
CA LEU A 169 -3.32 11.94 16.47
C LEU A 169 -2.89 11.15 15.22
N ALA A 170 -1.96 11.68 14.42
CA ALA A 170 -1.43 11.00 13.25
C ALA A 170 -0.73 9.70 13.62
N ALA A 171 0.01 9.66 14.73
CA ALA A 171 0.60 8.43 15.25
C ALA A 171 -0.45 7.37 15.60
N LEU A 172 -1.50 7.78 16.32
CA LEU A 172 -2.59 6.89 16.69
C LEU A 172 -3.34 6.37 15.46
N LEU A 173 -3.61 7.22 14.48
CA LEU A 173 -4.21 6.81 13.21
C LEU A 173 -3.30 5.82 12.46
N GLY A 174 -2.00 6.11 12.36
CA GLY A 174 -1.02 5.22 11.74
C GLY A 174 -0.98 3.82 12.37
N TRP A 175 -1.05 3.75 13.70
CA TRP A 175 -1.15 2.47 14.41
C TRP A 175 -2.39 1.67 13.98
N PHE A 176 -3.55 2.30 13.94
CA PHE A 176 -4.81 1.63 13.61
C PHE A 176 -4.90 1.25 12.13
N ILE A 177 -4.41 2.09 11.23
CA ILE A 177 -4.36 1.80 9.79
C ILE A 177 -3.59 0.49 9.54
N ILE A 178 -2.36 0.39 10.05
CA ILE A 178 -1.55 -0.83 9.89
C ILE A 178 -2.15 -2.02 10.61
N SER A 179 -2.75 -1.80 11.79
CA SER A 179 -3.40 -2.88 12.53
C SER A 179 -4.60 -3.47 11.77
N ALA A 180 -5.28 -2.64 10.97
CA ALA A 180 -6.43 -3.01 10.16
C ALA A 180 -6.07 -3.47 8.75
N GLU A 181 -4.83 -3.24 8.29
CA GLU A 181 -4.40 -3.52 6.93
C GLU A 181 -4.35 -5.03 6.63
N PRO A 182 -5.19 -5.55 5.72
CA PRO A 182 -5.22 -6.97 5.40
C PRO A 182 -3.91 -7.47 4.77
N ALA A 183 -3.21 -6.64 3.99
CA ALA A 183 -1.96 -7.03 3.35
C ALA A 183 -0.86 -7.35 4.38
N VAL A 184 -0.82 -6.62 5.49
CA VAL A 184 0.10 -6.87 6.62
C VAL A 184 -0.16 -8.25 7.23
N GLY A 185 -1.44 -8.63 7.39
CA GLY A 185 -1.80 -9.96 7.91
C GLY A 185 -1.38 -11.12 7.00
N VAL A 186 -1.28 -10.90 5.69
CA VAL A 186 -0.73 -11.90 4.75
C VAL A 186 0.79 -12.02 4.93
N LEU A 187 1.48 -10.89 5.03
CA LEU A 187 2.92 -10.83 5.25
C LEU A 187 3.34 -11.50 6.57
N GLU A 188 2.60 -11.26 7.67
CA GLU A 188 2.83 -11.88 8.98
C GLU A 188 2.89 -13.41 8.88
N LYS A 189 1.90 -14.02 8.21
CA LYS A 189 1.84 -15.47 8.02
C LYS A 189 3.00 -15.99 7.20
N GLN A 190 3.38 -15.28 6.15
CA GLN A 190 4.50 -15.68 5.29
C GLN A 190 5.84 -15.62 6.02
N ILE A 191 6.06 -14.58 6.84
CA ILE A 191 7.26 -14.47 7.66
C ILE A 191 7.31 -15.59 8.69
N GLU A 192 6.18 -15.92 9.33
CA GLU A 192 6.09 -17.02 10.29
C GLU A 192 6.38 -18.38 9.62
N ASP A 193 5.81 -18.62 8.44
CA ASP A 193 6.02 -19.86 7.66
C ASP A 193 7.47 -20.00 7.18
N VAL A 194 8.07 -18.93 6.66
CA VAL A 194 9.44 -18.96 6.12
C VAL A 194 10.49 -18.97 7.22
N SER A 195 10.21 -18.35 8.38
CA SER A 195 11.08 -18.41 9.56
C SER A 195 10.93 -19.70 10.37
N ALA A 196 10.08 -20.64 9.93
CA ALA A 196 9.74 -21.86 10.68
C ALA A 196 9.28 -21.57 12.12
N GLY A 197 8.54 -20.46 12.31
CA GLY A 197 8.06 -20.00 13.60
C GLY A 197 9.10 -19.29 14.47
N ALA A 198 10.32 -19.06 13.98
CA ALA A 198 11.34 -18.31 14.73
C ALA A 198 10.93 -16.83 14.93
N ILE A 199 10.17 -16.27 13.99
CA ILE A 199 9.64 -14.91 14.06
C ILE A 199 8.11 -15.00 14.16
N PRO A 200 7.51 -14.74 15.32
CA PRO A 200 6.05 -14.78 15.45
C PRO A 200 5.41 -13.61 14.70
N GLY A 201 4.35 -13.88 13.92
CA GLY A 201 3.67 -12.85 13.11
C GLY A 201 3.17 -11.65 13.94
N LYS A 202 2.74 -11.90 15.19
CA LYS A 202 2.32 -10.83 16.12
C LYS A 202 3.43 -9.81 16.41
N THR A 203 4.68 -10.24 16.47
CA THR A 203 5.83 -9.34 16.71
C THR A 203 6.09 -8.47 15.48
N ILE A 204 5.95 -9.04 14.27
CA ILE A 204 6.02 -8.26 13.03
C ILE A 204 4.92 -7.20 13.01
N LYS A 205 3.66 -7.60 13.30
CA LYS A 205 2.53 -6.68 13.35
C LYS A 205 2.79 -5.51 14.29
N ALA A 206 3.14 -5.82 15.54
CA ALA A 206 3.39 -4.80 16.56
C ALA A 206 4.55 -3.89 16.18
N SER A 207 5.66 -4.45 15.68
CA SER A 207 6.81 -3.69 15.21
C SER A 207 6.44 -2.72 14.08
N LEU A 208 5.66 -3.19 13.10
CA LEU A 208 5.22 -2.39 11.96
C LEU A 208 4.26 -1.28 12.38
N SER A 209 3.31 -1.59 13.28
CA SER A 209 2.37 -0.61 13.81
C SER A 209 3.08 0.50 14.61
N VAL A 210 4.10 0.16 15.44
CA VAL A 210 4.93 1.17 16.11
C VAL A 210 5.68 2.01 15.09
N ALA A 211 6.34 1.38 14.11
CA ALA A 211 7.16 2.06 13.12
C ALA A 211 6.34 3.06 12.29
N ILE A 212 5.16 2.67 11.83
CA ILE A 212 4.29 3.54 11.04
C ILE A 212 3.61 4.62 11.90
N ALA A 213 3.27 4.32 13.17
CA ALA A 213 2.81 5.37 14.09
C ALA A 213 3.87 6.47 14.24
N LEU A 214 5.14 6.10 14.43
CA LEU A 214 6.24 7.06 14.50
C LEU A 214 6.47 7.79 13.17
N ALA A 215 6.44 7.08 12.05
CA ALA A 215 6.58 7.68 10.72
C ALA A 215 5.47 8.69 10.41
N MET A 216 4.22 8.38 10.78
CA MET A 216 3.06 9.27 10.65
C MET A 216 3.19 10.51 11.56
N ALA A 217 3.67 10.34 12.79
CA ALA A 217 4.01 11.49 13.65
C ALA A 217 5.08 12.39 13.01
N PHE A 218 6.16 11.83 12.47
CA PHE A 218 7.19 12.62 11.79
C PHE A 218 6.68 13.28 10.51
N SER A 219 5.81 12.60 9.76
CA SER A 219 5.13 13.18 8.60
C SER A 219 4.29 14.39 9.00
N MET A 220 3.53 14.29 10.10
CA MET A 220 2.73 15.40 10.58
C MET A 220 3.58 16.53 11.18
N LEU A 221 4.68 16.21 11.88
CA LEU A 221 5.66 17.19 12.34
C LEU A 221 6.20 18.02 11.16
N ARG A 222 6.54 17.35 10.05
CA ARG A 222 6.97 18.00 8.81
C ARG A 222 5.89 18.93 8.25
N VAL A 223 4.62 18.49 8.21
CA VAL A 223 3.49 19.32 7.74
C VAL A 223 3.34 20.60 8.57
N VAL A 224 3.42 20.50 9.90
CA VAL A 224 3.24 21.65 10.80
C VAL A 224 4.46 22.59 10.79
N THR A 225 5.68 22.06 10.69
CA THR A 225 6.92 22.86 10.79
C THR A 225 7.48 23.33 9.45
N GLY A 226 7.03 22.76 8.33
CA GLY A 226 7.55 23.07 6.99
C GLY A 226 8.95 22.51 6.71
N ILE A 227 9.46 21.60 7.54
CA ILE A 227 10.78 20.98 7.32
C ILE A 227 10.78 20.20 5.99
N SER A 228 11.89 20.23 5.26
CA SER A 228 12.02 19.47 4.01
C SER A 228 11.95 17.96 4.27
N LEU A 229 11.22 17.25 3.41
CA LEU A 229 11.08 15.79 3.44
C LEU A 229 12.43 15.05 3.44
N LEU A 230 13.44 15.62 2.78
CA LEU A 230 14.77 15.00 2.66
C LEU A 230 15.46 14.80 4.01
N TRP A 231 15.16 15.63 5.01
CA TRP A 231 15.69 15.48 6.37
C TRP A 231 15.18 14.23 7.09
N PHE A 232 14.10 13.61 6.60
CA PHE A 232 13.57 12.37 7.14
C PHE A 232 13.95 11.19 6.24
N ILE A 233 13.73 11.33 4.93
CA ILE A 233 13.98 10.26 3.95
C ILE A 233 15.46 9.90 3.87
N VAL A 234 16.36 10.87 3.69
CA VAL A 234 17.78 10.58 3.47
C VAL A 234 18.41 9.84 4.66
N PRO A 235 18.32 10.32 5.91
CA PRO A 235 18.89 9.59 7.04
C PRO A 235 18.15 8.27 7.30
N GLY A 236 16.83 8.21 7.09
CA GLY A 236 16.06 6.97 7.25
C GLY A 236 16.50 5.86 6.30
N TYR A 237 16.59 6.15 5.01
CA TYR A 237 17.08 5.20 4.01
C TYR A 237 18.57 4.89 4.18
N ALA A 238 19.40 5.88 4.53
CA ALA A 238 20.81 5.64 4.81
C ALA A 238 20.99 4.67 5.99
N LEU A 239 20.23 4.87 7.07
CA LEU A 239 20.25 3.96 8.22
C LEU A 239 19.77 2.55 7.84
N ALA A 240 18.68 2.44 7.08
CA ALA A 240 18.16 1.15 6.61
C ALA A 240 19.19 0.40 5.73
N LEU A 241 19.84 1.11 4.81
CA LEU A 241 20.90 0.54 3.97
C LEU A 241 22.12 0.14 4.79
N ILE A 242 22.55 0.97 5.75
CA ILE A 242 23.68 0.63 6.64
C ILE A 242 23.36 -0.63 7.43
N LEU A 243 22.17 -0.70 8.05
CA LEU A 243 21.74 -1.86 8.83
C LEU A 243 21.65 -3.14 7.97
N SER A 244 21.31 -3.02 6.68
CA SER A 244 21.24 -4.17 5.77
C SER A 244 22.57 -4.92 5.62
N PHE A 245 23.70 -4.26 5.85
CA PHE A 245 25.03 -4.90 5.84
C PHE A 245 25.34 -5.70 7.11
N PHE A 246 24.59 -5.48 8.20
CA PHE A 246 24.81 -6.13 9.50
C PHE A 246 23.79 -7.23 9.82
N VAL A 247 22.77 -7.40 8.98
CA VAL A 247 21.65 -8.31 9.22
C VAL A 247 21.59 -9.34 8.09
N PRO A 248 21.25 -10.62 8.36
CA PRO A 248 21.18 -11.65 7.31
C PRO A 248 20.19 -11.31 6.19
N ASP A 249 20.48 -11.74 4.96
CA ASP A 249 19.76 -11.39 3.72
C ASP A 249 18.24 -11.56 3.82
N ILE A 250 17.78 -12.62 4.50
CA ILE A 250 16.35 -12.90 4.66
C ILE A 250 15.62 -11.77 5.41
N TYR A 251 16.23 -11.20 6.44
CA TYR A 251 15.65 -10.09 7.20
C TYR A 251 15.71 -8.80 6.40
N THR A 252 16.76 -8.60 5.60
CA THR A 252 16.85 -7.46 4.68
C THR A 252 15.70 -7.50 3.67
N ALA A 253 15.49 -8.65 3.03
CA ALA A 253 14.40 -8.84 2.07
C ALA A 253 13.02 -8.63 2.71
N ILE A 254 12.80 -9.22 3.90
CA ILE A 254 11.56 -9.03 4.67
C ILE A 254 11.36 -7.56 5.07
N ALA A 255 12.40 -6.86 5.51
CA ALA A 255 12.31 -5.47 5.95
C ALA A 255 11.88 -4.54 4.80
N PHE A 256 12.44 -4.73 3.61
CA PHE A 256 12.08 -3.92 2.45
C PHE A 256 10.67 -4.24 1.94
N ASP A 257 10.26 -5.51 1.91
CA ASP A 257 8.88 -5.86 1.57
C ASP A 257 7.88 -5.34 2.61
N SER A 258 8.22 -5.40 3.89
CA SER A 258 7.39 -4.86 4.98
C SER A 258 7.12 -3.37 4.82
N GLY A 259 8.12 -2.60 4.38
CA GLY A 259 7.95 -1.18 4.07
C GLY A 259 6.94 -0.94 2.95
N GLY A 260 6.99 -1.75 1.89
CA GLY A 260 6.01 -1.70 0.81
C GLY A 260 4.61 -2.12 1.26
N VAL A 261 4.49 -3.25 1.95
CA VAL A 261 3.19 -3.73 2.46
C VAL A 261 2.53 -2.74 3.42
N ALA A 262 3.32 -2.05 4.25
CA ALA A 262 2.82 -1.05 5.18
C ALA A 262 2.38 0.27 4.53
N SER A 263 2.89 0.59 3.34
CA SER A 263 2.50 1.81 2.62
C SER A 263 1.23 1.67 1.79
N GLY A 264 0.72 0.45 1.64
CA GLY A 264 -0.44 0.08 0.83
C GLY A 264 -1.79 0.47 1.38
#